data_AF-A0A963EB55-F1
#
_entry.id   AF-A0A963EB55-F1
#
_cell.length_a   1.000
_cell.length_b   1.000
_cell.length_c   1.000
_cell.angle_alpha   90.00
_cell.angle_beta   90.00
_cell.angle_gamma   90.00
#
_symmetry.space_group_name_H-M   'P 1'
#
loop_
_entity.id
_entity.type
_entity.pdbx_description
1 polymer ?
#
loop_
_entity_poly.entity_id
_entity_poly.type
_entity_poly.pdbx_seq_one_letter_code
_entity_poly.pdbx_strand_id
1 'polypeptide(L)'
;MKSDNNDIFSTSIDRSANPLQIFWPGTKSVVEPHIFYEINEWCNFVAKLSLNRQVPQVVAQKYERAMRLYFLSWFDMDIIKAGELTALAALELALKDIYMNAYKDKNPRKQIHAFLKQGLEYMVKHDELVDEKLPIFQKYGGPVVSNLYRVRQINQEGKIDQTGTLVGIRNSLAHGDPFDALPWSGLLEIVRDLIDYMYRNNPKSHERPA
;
A
#
# COMPACT_ATOMS: atom_id res chain seq x y z
N MET A 1 17.81 -32.84 -31.55
CA MET A 1 16.73 -32.29 -30.70
C MET A 1 17.11 -30.87 -30.34
N LYS A 2 16.45 -29.87 -30.94
CA LYS A 2 16.61 -28.47 -30.54
C LYS A 2 15.78 -28.27 -29.27
N SER A 3 16.39 -27.80 -28.20
CA SER A 3 15.67 -27.32 -27.03
C SER A 3 15.03 -25.99 -27.41
N ASP A 4 13.70 -25.96 -27.50
CA ASP A 4 12.94 -24.72 -27.63
C ASP A 4 12.98 -23.98 -26.28
N ASN A 5 14.09 -23.28 -26.06
CA ASN A 5 14.38 -22.48 -24.87
C ASN A 5 13.72 -21.10 -24.99
N ASN A 6 12.39 -21.03 -24.97
CA ASN A 6 11.65 -19.75 -24.89
C ASN A 6 10.41 -19.83 -23.98
N ASP A 7 10.45 -20.68 -22.97
CA ASP A 7 9.31 -20.90 -22.06
C ASP A 7 9.20 -19.86 -20.93
N ILE A 8 10.23 -19.02 -20.73
CA ILE A 8 10.23 -18.01 -19.65
C ILE A 8 9.33 -16.81 -20.00
N PHE A 9 9.01 -16.61 -21.28
CA PHE A 9 8.13 -15.55 -21.76
C PHE A 9 6.76 -16.06 -22.25
N SER A 10 6.42 -17.34 -21.97
CA SER A 10 5.14 -17.94 -22.33
C SER A 10 4.03 -17.52 -21.35
N THR A 11 3.93 -16.23 -21.05
CA THR A 11 2.85 -15.71 -20.20
C THR A 11 1.55 -15.70 -20.98
N SER A 12 0.63 -16.60 -20.64
CA SER A 12 -0.72 -16.58 -21.22
C SER A 12 -1.46 -15.32 -20.77
N ILE A 13 -1.75 -14.44 -21.73
CA ILE A 13 -2.64 -13.28 -21.51
C ILE A 13 -4.06 -13.77 -21.21
N ASP A 14 -4.43 -14.92 -21.79
CA ASP A 14 -5.69 -15.60 -21.51
C ASP A 14 -5.60 -16.32 -20.17
N ARG A 15 -6.45 -15.88 -19.24
CA ARG A 15 -6.59 -16.43 -17.90
C ARG A 15 -7.92 -17.18 -17.72
N SER A 16 -8.65 -17.50 -18.80
CA SER A 16 -9.94 -18.22 -18.73
C SER A 16 -9.84 -19.57 -18.00
N ALA A 17 -8.75 -20.32 -18.21
CA ALA A 17 -8.49 -21.60 -17.55
C ALA A 17 -7.72 -21.47 -16.22
N ASN A 18 -7.04 -20.34 -15.99
CA ASN A 18 -6.25 -20.06 -14.79
C ASN A 18 -6.43 -18.58 -14.38
N PRO A 19 -7.57 -18.25 -13.74
CA PRO A 19 -7.90 -16.87 -13.44
C PRO A 19 -6.88 -16.25 -12.49
N LEU A 20 -6.72 -14.93 -12.58
CA LEU A 20 -5.94 -14.21 -11.59
C LEU A 20 -6.68 -14.25 -10.25
N GLN A 21 -6.03 -14.79 -9.22
CA GLN A 21 -6.57 -14.84 -7.87
C GLN A 21 -5.69 -14.02 -6.92
N ILE A 22 -6.32 -13.15 -6.14
CA ILE A 22 -5.70 -12.48 -5.00
C ILE A 22 -6.53 -12.70 -3.74
N PHE A 23 -5.88 -12.55 -2.59
CA PHE A 23 -6.54 -12.51 -1.31
C PHE A 23 -6.65 -11.06 -0.85
N TRP A 24 -7.86 -10.63 -0.46
CA TRP A 24 -8.15 -9.25 -0.06
C TRP A 24 -9.00 -9.24 1.21
N PRO A 25 -9.14 -8.10 1.92
CA PRO A 25 -10.08 -8.01 3.03
C PRO A 25 -11.50 -8.30 2.55
N GLY A 26 -12.20 -9.12 3.32
CA GLY A 26 -13.57 -9.55 3.05
C GLY A 26 -14.59 -8.84 3.91
N THR A 27 -15.86 -8.90 3.50
CA THR A 27 -16.98 -8.36 4.30
C THR A 27 -17.62 -9.42 5.20
N LYS A 28 -17.45 -10.69 4.86
CA LYS A 28 -17.98 -11.85 5.60
C LYS A 28 -16.88 -12.61 6.33
N SER A 29 -15.64 -12.51 5.85
CA SER A 29 -14.44 -13.13 6.44
C SER A 29 -13.27 -12.15 6.49
N VAL A 30 -12.27 -12.42 7.33
CA VAL A 30 -11.06 -11.57 7.45
C VAL A 30 -10.33 -11.43 6.11
N VAL A 31 -10.34 -12.49 5.31
CA VAL A 31 -9.76 -12.54 3.97
C VAL A 31 -10.71 -13.29 3.04
N GLU A 32 -10.93 -12.74 1.85
CA GLU A 32 -11.74 -13.33 0.78
C GLU A 32 -10.93 -13.41 -0.52
N PRO A 33 -11.11 -14.47 -1.32
CA PRO A 33 -10.52 -14.55 -2.64
C PRO A 33 -11.26 -13.61 -3.61
N HIS A 34 -10.52 -12.77 -4.32
CA HIS A 34 -11.00 -12.10 -5.52
C HIS A 34 -10.41 -12.80 -6.73
N ILE A 35 -11.28 -13.22 -7.64
CA ILE A 35 -10.96 -13.99 -8.84
C ILE A 35 -11.32 -13.15 -10.05
N PHE A 36 -10.38 -13.03 -10.99
CA PHE A 36 -10.53 -12.26 -12.22
C PHE A 36 -10.21 -13.15 -13.42
N TYR A 37 -11.18 -13.30 -14.31
CA TYR A 37 -11.06 -14.08 -15.54
C TYR A 37 -10.63 -13.22 -16.71
N GLU A 38 -10.97 -11.93 -16.68
CA GLU A 38 -10.66 -10.97 -17.74
C GLU A 38 -9.81 -9.79 -17.24
N ILE A 39 -8.93 -9.30 -18.12
CA ILE A 39 -8.08 -8.13 -17.83
C ILE A 39 -8.91 -6.89 -17.48
N ASN A 40 -10.12 -6.75 -18.05
CA ASN A 40 -11.00 -5.63 -17.76
C ASN A 40 -11.51 -5.66 -16.32
N GLU A 41 -11.78 -6.84 -15.76
CA GLU A 41 -12.19 -6.98 -14.35
C GLU A 41 -11.05 -6.54 -13.43
N TRP A 42 -9.82 -6.94 -13.76
CA TRP A 42 -8.62 -6.51 -13.05
C TRP A 42 -8.37 -5.00 -13.15
N CYS A 43 -8.44 -4.43 -14.35
CA CYS A 43 -8.33 -2.99 -14.57
C CYS A 43 -9.35 -2.20 -13.75
N ASN A 44 -10.60 -2.63 -13.78
CA ASN A 44 -11.68 -2.00 -13.03
C ASN A 44 -11.47 -2.11 -11.51
N PHE A 45 -10.90 -3.22 -11.03
CA PHE A 45 -10.53 -3.37 -9.64
C PHE A 45 -9.42 -2.38 -9.25
N VAL A 46 -8.31 -2.34 -10.00
CA VAL A 46 -7.18 -1.44 -9.72
C VAL A 46 -7.59 0.03 -9.84
N ALA A 47 -8.42 0.38 -10.82
CA ALA A 47 -8.88 1.77 -11.03
C ALA A 47 -9.68 2.31 -9.83
N LYS A 48 -10.44 1.47 -9.12
CA LYS A 48 -11.17 1.84 -7.88
C LYS A 48 -10.24 2.18 -6.71
N LEU A 49 -8.94 1.89 -6.83
CA LEU A 49 -7.92 2.22 -5.84
C LEU A 49 -7.24 3.58 -6.11
N SER A 50 -7.70 4.33 -7.12
CA SER A 50 -7.17 5.66 -7.44
C SER A 50 -7.33 6.66 -6.28
N LEU A 51 -6.33 7.53 -6.12
CA LEU A 51 -6.36 8.63 -5.15
C LEU A 51 -7.34 9.74 -5.53
N ASN A 52 -7.87 10.43 -4.53
CA ASN A 52 -8.69 11.62 -4.71
C ASN A 52 -7.92 12.75 -5.40
N ARG A 53 -8.64 13.60 -6.15
CA ARG A 53 -8.07 14.74 -6.92
C ARG A 53 -7.34 15.78 -6.07
N GLN A 54 -7.65 15.84 -4.77
CA GLN A 54 -7.03 16.75 -3.79
C GLN A 54 -5.56 16.43 -3.49
N VAL A 55 -5.12 15.20 -3.77
CA VAL A 55 -3.72 14.81 -3.56
C VAL A 55 -2.81 15.55 -4.56
N PRO A 56 -1.72 16.18 -4.11
CA PRO A 56 -0.77 16.85 -5.01
C PRO A 56 -0.17 15.93 -6.07
N GLN A 57 0.11 16.49 -7.25
CA GLN A 57 0.57 15.73 -8.41
C GLN A 57 1.84 14.89 -8.13
N VAL A 58 2.78 15.41 -7.34
CA VAL A 58 4.04 14.71 -7.03
C VAL A 58 3.79 13.39 -6.27
N VAL A 59 2.82 13.38 -5.33
CA VAL A 59 2.42 12.17 -4.62
C VAL A 59 1.56 11.27 -5.52
N ALA A 60 0.59 11.87 -6.22
CA ALA A 60 -0.32 11.16 -7.10
C ALA A 60 0.42 10.36 -8.18
N GLN A 61 1.38 10.97 -8.87
CA GLN A 61 2.20 10.30 -9.89
C GLN A 61 2.98 9.11 -9.34
N LYS A 62 3.48 9.20 -8.10
CA LYS A 62 4.22 8.10 -7.47
C LYS A 62 3.29 6.94 -7.10
N TYR A 63 2.09 7.24 -6.62
CA TYR A 63 1.07 6.23 -6.36
C TYR A 63 0.51 5.60 -7.64
N GLU A 64 0.28 6.40 -8.69
CA GLU A 64 -0.12 5.87 -10.01
C GLU A 64 0.91 4.89 -10.59
N ARG A 65 2.21 5.08 -10.32
CA ARG A 65 3.23 4.08 -10.68
C ARG A 65 3.02 2.76 -9.94
N ALA A 66 2.63 2.80 -8.66
CA ALA A 66 2.25 1.59 -7.92
C ALA A 66 1.03 0.91 -8.57
N MET A 67 -0.01 1.67 -8.94
CA MET A 67 -1.18 1.12 -9.63
C MET A 67 -0.82 0.52 -10.99
N ARG A 68 0.08 1.13 -11.76
CA ARG A 68 0.57 0.57 -13.03
C ARG A 68 1.29 -0.77 -12.82
N LEU A 69 2.05 -0.92 -11.74
CA LEU A 69 2.69 -2.18 -11.38
C LEU A 69 1.67 -3.25 -10.97
N TYR A 70 0.61 -2.88 -10.24
CA TYR A 70 -0.53 -3.77 -10.01
C TYR A 70 -1.21 -4.16 -11.33
N PHE A 71 -1.45 -3.22 -12.24
CA PHE A 71 -1.98 -3.55 -13.56
C PHE A 71 -1.11 -4.60 -14.28
N LEU A 72 0.22 -4.40 -14.30
CA LEU A 72 1.17 -5.32 -14.91
C LEU A 72 1.20 -6.70 -14.24
N SER A 73 0.73 -6.82 -12.99
CA SER A 73 0.62 -8.12 -12.32
C SER A 73 -0.44 -9.05 -12.94
N TRP A 74 -1.25 -8.54 -13.87
CA TRP A 74 -2.05 -9.39 -14.76
C TRP A 74 -1.18 -10.34 -15.58
N PHE A 75 -0.01 -9.90 -16.02
CA PHE A 75 0.91 -10.73 -16.78
C PHE A 75 1.74 -11.57 -15.83
N ASP A 76 2.39 -10.93 -14.86
CA ASP A 76 3.27 -11.62 -13.94
C ASP A 76 3.01 -11.18 -12.49
N MET A 77 2.52 -12.12 -11.67
CA MET A 77 2.14 -11.83 -10.29
C MET A 77 3.31 -11.41 -9.41
N ASP A 78 4.53 -11.77 -9.79
CA ASP A 78 5.74 -11.40 -9.07
C ASP A 78 5.98 -9.88 -9.09
N ILE A 79 5.37 -9.16 -10.04
CA ILE A 79 5.45 -7.69 -10.13
C ILE A 79 4.66 -7.01 -8.99
N ILE A 80 3.68 -7.68 -8.37
CA ILE A 80 2.76 -7.03 -7.41
C ILE A 80 3.51 -6.44 -6.21
N LYS A 81 4.59 -7.10 -5.77
CA LYS A 81 5.43 -6.66 -4.63
C LYS A 81 6.19 -5.37 -4.94
N ALA A 82 6.63 -5.18 -6.19
CA ALA A 82 7.19 -3.92 -6.63
C ALA A 82 6.13 -2.80 -6.58
N GLY A 83 4.88 -3.12 -6.90
CA GLY A 83 3.73 -2.23 -6.72
C GLY A 83 3.54 -1.83 -5.25
N GLU A 84 3.54 -2.79 -4.33
CA GLU A 84 3.37 -2.55 -2.89
C GLU A 84 4.48 -1.68 -2.30
N LEU A 85 5.73 -1.97 -2.65
CA LEU A 85 6.87 -1.17 -2.22
C LEU A 85 6.77 0.26 -2.77
N THR A 86 6.34 0.42 -4.02
CA THR A 86 6.13 1.73 -4.64
C THR A 86 5.00 2.50 -3.95
N ALA A 87 3.91 1.82 -3.56
CA ALA A 87 2.80 2.40 -2.81
C ALA A 87 3.26 2.90 -1.44
N LEU A 88 4.02 2.08 -0.70
CA LEU A 88 4.60 2.47 0.59
C LEU A 88 5.58 3.64 0.45
N ALA A 89 6.33 3.70 -0.65
CA ALA A 89 7.19 4.84 -0.95
C ALA A 89 6.39 6.12 -1.28
N ALA A 90 5.20 6.00 -1.87
CA ALA A 90 4.26 7.11 -2.07
C ALA A 90 3.66 7.58 -0.72
N LEU A 91 3.27 6.64 0.14
CA LEU A 91 2.82 6.93 1.50
C LEU A 91 3.89 7.67 2.30
N GLU A 92 5.13 7.18 2.32
CA GLU A 92 6.23 7.83 3.04
C GLU A 92 6.51 9.22 2.48
N LEU A 93 6.35 9.46 1.18
CA LEU A 93 6.48 10.79 0.58
C LEU A 93 5.40 11.74 1.09
N ALA A 94 4.13 11.32 1.09
CA ALA A 94 3.00 12.12 1.57
C ALA A 94 3.12 12.45 3.07
N LEU A 95 3.54 11.48 3.89
CA LEU A 95 3.81 11.68 5.31
C LEU A 95 4.86 12.76 5.53
N LYS A 96 5.95 12.74 4.73
CA LYS A 96 7.01 13.75 4.83
C LYS A 96 6.50 15.13 4.44
N ASP A 97 5.73 15.21 3.36
CA ASP A 97 5.16 16.47 2.88
C ASP A 97 4.28 17.15 3.96
N ILE A 98 3.39 16.39 4.59
CA ILE A 98 2.43 16.95 5.53
C ILE A 98 2.99 17.12 6.95
N TYR A 99 3.71 16.14 7.49
CA TYR A 99 4.04 16.12 8.93
C TYR A 99 5.52 16.34 9.26
N MET A 100 6.45 16.29 8.30
CA MET A 100 7.89 16.33 8.62
C MET A 100 8.29 17.62 9.34
N ASN A 101 7.80 18.77 8.89
CA ASN A 101 8.15 20.07 9.47
C ASN A 101 7.68 20.15 10.92
N ALA A 102 6.38 19.92 11.16
CA ALA A 102 5.81 19.92 12.51
C ALA A 102 6.42 18.85 13.43
N TYR A 103 6.88 17.72 12.88
CA TYR A 103 7.63 16.72 13.65
C TYR A 103 9.03 17.21 14.03
N LYS A 104 9.76 17.84 13.11
CA LYS A 104 11.12 18.40 13.34
C LYS A 104 11.10 19.55 14.32
N ASP A 105 10.08 20.41 14.29
CA ASP A 105 9.92 21.51 15.25
C ASP A 105 9.82 20.96 16.69
N LYS A 106 9.13 19.84 16.88
CA LYS A 106 9.04 19.14 18.17
C LYS A 106 10.30 18.31 18.50
N ASN A 107 11.13 17.97 17.51
CA ASN A 107 12.28 17.06 17.64
C ASN A 107 13.54 17.56 16.89
N PRO A 108 14.05 18.77 17.16
CA PRO A 108 15.02 19.45 16.29
C PRO A 108 16.38 18.75 16.19
N ARG A 109 16.76 17.95 17.19
CA ARG A 109 18.05 17.25 17.25
C ARG A 109 18.00 15.82 16.69
N LYS A 110 16.82 15.32 16.32
CA LYS A 110 16.65 13.92 15.91
C LYS A 110 16.94 13.78 14.41
N GLN A 111 17.99 13.04 14.06
CA GLN A 111 18.24 12.68 12.67
C GLN A 111 17.17 11.69 12.20
N ILE A 112 16.63 11.91 11.00
CA ILE A 112 15.52 11.14 10.43
C ILE A 112 16.00 10.53 9.10
N HIS A 113 16.31 9.23 9.11
CA HIS A 113 16.70 8.50 7.90
C HIS A 113 15.50 7.87 7.19
N ALA A 114 14.49 7.44 7.95
CA ALA A 114 13.20 6.97 7.46
C ALA A 114 12.09 7.64 8.27
N PHE A 115 10.94 7.91 7.65
CA PHE A 115 9.86 8.67 8.28
C PHE A 115 8.51 7.93 8.30
N LEU A 116 8.40 6.75 7.68
CA LEU A 116 7.13 6.01 7.64
C LEU A 116 6.55 5.79 9.04
N LYS A 117 7.32 5.17 9.96
CA LYS A 117 6.84 4.89 11.32
C LYS A 117 6.49 6.17 12.09
N GLN A 118 7.39 7.16 12.08
CA GLN A 118 7.21 8.41 12.82
C GLN A 118 6.02 9.22 12.28
N GLY A 119 5.85 9.23 10.96
CA GLY A 119 4.71 9.85 10.29
C GLY A 119 3.40 9.18 10.66
N LEU A 120 3.32 7.85 10.60
CA LEU A 120 2.12 7.10 11.02
C LEU A 120 1.78 7.33 12.49
N GLU A 121 2.78 7.33 13.38
CA GLU A 121 2.58 7.70 14.79
C GLU A 121 2.06 9.13 14.95
N TYR A 122 2.56 10.07 14.14
CA TYR A 122 2.11 11.46 14.16
C TYR A 122 0.66 11.58 13.71
N MET A 123 0.26 10.85 12.65
CA MET A 123 -1.12 10.82 12.18
C MET A 123 -2.07 10.38 13.30
N VAL A 124 -1.73 9.33 14.04
CA VAL A 124 -2.57 8.80 15.12
C VAL A 124 -2.59 9.74 16.32
N LYS A 125 -1.42 10.24 16.76
CA LYS A 125 -1.31 11.00 18.02
C LYS A 125 -1.67 12.48 17.89
N HIS A 126 -1.52 13.06 16.71
CA HIS A 126 -1.62 14.51 16.51
C HIS A 126 -2.57 14.90 15.38
N ASP A 127 -2.80 14.04 14.39
CA ASP A 127 -3.82 14.25 13.35
C ASP A 127 -5.10 13.42 13.59
N GLU A 128 -5.21 12.88 14.81
CA GLU A 128 -6.38 12.16 15.33
C GLU A 128 -6.88 11.03 14.43
N LEU A 129 -5.97 10.36 13.73
CA LEU A 129 -6.34 9.21 12.91
C LEU A 129 -6.90 8.09 13.81
N VAL A 130 -8.13 7.68 13.53
CA VAL A 130 -8.83 6.54 14.13
C VAL A 130 -9.40 5.67 13.01
N ASP A 131 -9.74 4.42 13.32
CA ASP A 131 -10.22 3.44 12.34
C ASP A 131 -11.43 3.96 11.55
N GLU A 132 -12.37 4.60 12.23
CA GLU A 132 -13.63 5.10 11.68
C GLU A 132 -13.44 6.17 10.60
N LYS A 133 -12.27 6.82 10.55
CA LYS A 133 -11.95 7.84 9.56
C LYS A 133 -11.46 7.26 8.23
N LEU A 134 -11.28 5.93 8.14
CA LEU A 134 -10.76 5.26 6.96
C LEU A 134 -11.86 4.50 6.19
N PRO A 135 -12.03 4.73 4.87
CA PRO A 135 -12.99 4.00 4.05
C PRO A 135 -12.86 2.48 4.13
N ILE A 136 -11.64 1.94 4.17
CA ILE A 136 -11.37 0.50 4.28
C ILE A 136 -11.96 -0.09 5.56
N PHE A 137 -11.94 0.65 6.68
CA PHE A 137 -12.59 0.22 7.92
C PHE A 137 -14.11 0.23 7.77
N GLN A 138 -14.68 1.28 7.17
CA GLN A 138 -16.13 1.34 6.93
C GLN A 138 -16.61 0.18 6.04
N LYS A 139 -15.74 -0.29 5.15
CA LYS A 139 -16.04 -1.38 4.22
C LYS A 139 -15.89 -2.77 4.83
N TYR A 140 -14.81 -3.04 5.57
CA TYR A 140 -14.45 -4.39 6.03
C TYR A 140 -14.35 -4.53 7.57
N GLY A 141 -14.35 -3.41 8.30
CA GLY A 141 -14.10 -3.38 9.75
C GLY A 141 -12.65 -3.70 10.12
N GLY A 142 -12.46 -4.23 11.32
CA GLY A 142 -11.16 -4.69 11.83
C GLY A 142 -10.24 -3.57 12.35
N PRO A 143 -9.14 -3.92 13.05
CA PRO A 143 -8.34 -2.94 13.78
C PRO A 143 -7.21 -2.36 12.90
N VAL A 144 -7.54 -1.42 12.00
CA VAL A 144 -6.63 -0.88 10.98
C VAL A 144 -5.46 -0.10 11.58
N VAL A 145 -5.71 0.85 12.47
CA VAL A 145 -4.73 1.74 13.11
C VAL A 145 -3.70 0.94 13.89
N SER A 146 -4.14 -0.09 14.62
CA SER A 146 -3.24 -0.98 15.38
C SER A 146 -2.27 -1.78 14.50
N ASN A 147 -2.59 -1.93 13.21
CA ASN A 147 -1.79 -2.62 12.21
C ASN A 147 -0.95 -1.66 11.34
N LEU A 148 -1.07 -0.34 11.51
CA LEU A 148 -0.17 0.62 10.86
C LEU A 148 1.25 0.48 11.42
N TYR A 149 1.34 0.44 12.75
CA TYR A 149 2.58 0.21 13.49
C TYR A 149 2.24 -0.44 14.83
N ARG A 150 3.15 -1.28 15.34
CA ARG A 150 3.00 -1.92 16.65
C ARG A 150 4.20 -1.55 17.53
N VAL A 151 3.92 -1.43 18.84
CA VAL A 151 4.92 -1.13 19.89
C VAL A 151 5.00 -2.26 20.93
N ARG A 152 4.23 -3.34 20.74
CA ARG A 152 4.17 -4.45 21.70
C ARG A 152 5.49 -5.21 21.72
N GLN A 153 6.13 -5.25 22.89
CA GLN A 153 7.30 -6.09 23.16
C GLN A 153 6.87 -7.55 23.26
N ILE A 154 7.58 -8.45 22.58
CA ILE A 154 7.25 -9.89 22.57
C ILE A 154 8.11 -10.68 23.55
N ASN A 155 9.26 -10.13 23.93
CA ASN A 155 10.23 -10.81 24.78
C ASN A 155 10.88 -9.86 25.78
N GLN A 156 11.52 -10.44 26.80
CA GLN A 156 12.27 -9.72 27.84
C GLN A 156 13.47 -8.93 27.29
N GLU A 157 13.86 -9.18 26.04
CA GLU A 157 14.92 -8.48 25.30
C GLU A 157 14.44 -7.17 24.65
N GLY A 158 13.15 -6.84 24.74
CA GLY A 158 12.60 -5.60 24.23
C GLY A 158 12.40 -5.55 22.70
N LYS A 159 12.44 -6.70 22.00
CA LYS A 159 12.20 -6.74 20.56
C LYS A 159 10.71 -6.50 20.28
N ILE A 160 10.43 -5.57 19.36
CA ILE A 160 9.07 -5.20 18.96
C ILE A 160 8.62 -6.10 17.81
N ASP A 161 7.44 -6.73 17.94
CA ASP A 161 6.82 -7.40 16.79
C ASP A 161 6.32 -6.36 15.80
N GLN A 162 6.85 -6.38 14.58
CA GLN A 162 6.34 -5.58 13.47
C GLN A 162 5.71 -6.43 12.39
N THR A 163 5.62 -7.75 12.59
CA THR A 163 5.09 -8.69 11.59
C THR A 163 3.67 -8.30 11.21
N GLY A 164 3.42 -8.19 9.91
CA GLY A 164 2.12 -7.79 9.36
C GLY A 164 1.74 -6.31 9.55
N THR A 165 2.57 -5.48 10.19
CA THR A 165 2.34 -4.02 10.23
C THR A 165 2.86 -3.34 8.97
N LEU A 166 2.31 -2.19 8.57
CA LEU A 166 2.83 -1.46 7.39
C LEU A 166 4.34 -1.16 7.50
N VAL A 167 4.82 -0.82 8.70
CA VAL A 167 6.25 -0.60 8.94
C VAL A 167 7.07 -1.88 8.74
N GLY A 168 6.59 -3.01 9.28
CA GLY A 168 7.25 -4.31 9.12
C GLY A 168 7.24 -4.78 7.67
N ILE A 169 6.10 -4.64 6.99
CA ILE A 169 5.95 -4.95 5.56
C ILE A 169 6.94 -4.14 4.74
N ARG A 170 7.01 -2.81 4.94
CA ARG A 170 7.98 -1.95 4.23
C ARG A 170 9.41 -2.41 4.45
N ASN A 171 9.79 -2.72 5.69
CA ASN A 171 11.13 -3.19 6.00
C ASN A 171 11.41 -4.56 5.37
N SER A 172 10.45 -5.47 5.37
CA SER A 172 10.56 -6.78 4.72
C SER A 172 10.75 -6.61 3.21
N LEU A 173 9.97 -5.76 2.55
CA LEU A 173 10.11 -5.52 1.11
C LEU A 173 11.43 -4.83 0.73
N ALA A 174 12.03 -4.05 1.65
CA ALA A 174 13.30 -3.38 1.43
C ALA A 174 14.53 -4.29 1.67
N HIS A 175 14.37 -5.41 2.38
CA HIS A 175 15.49 -6.25 2.82
C HIS A 175 15.34 -7.76 2.54
N GLY A 176 14.13 -8.21 2.22
CA GLY A 176 13.77 -9.61 1.99
C GLY A 176 13.67 -9.98 0.52
N ASP A 177 13.18 -11.18 0.27
CA ASP A 177 12.88 -11.67 -1.08
C ASP A 177 11.61 -10.98 -1.61
N PRO A 178 11.68 -10.17 -2.68
CA PRO A 178 10.53 -9.48 -3.22
C PRO A 178 9.57 -10.41 -4.00
N PHE A 179 9.78 -11.73 -4.00
CA PHE A 179 9.03 -12.68 -4.83
C PHE A 179 8.33 -13.81 -4.04
N ASP A 180 7.99 -13.59 -2.76
CA ASP A 180 7.21 -14.55 -1.94
C ASP A 180 5.71 -14.70 -2.35
N ALA A 181 5.39 -14.25 -3.57
CA ALA A 181 4.28 -14.59 -4.45
C ALA A 181 2.83 -14.21 -4.07
N LEU A 182 2.53 -13.70 -2.88
CA LEU A 182 1.17 -13.22 -2.55
C LEU A 182 1.13 -11.78 -2.06
N PRO A 183 0.25 -10.92 -2.60
CA PRO A 183 0.13 -9.54 -2.13
C PRO A 183 -0.26 -9.51 -0.64
N TRP A 184 0.20 -8.46 0.04
CA TRP A 184 -0.33 -8.06 1.33
C TRP A 184 -1.77 -7.58 1.12
N SER A 185 -2.71 -8.43 1.53
CA SER A 185 -4.15 -8.23 1.45
C SER A 185 -4.56 -6.80 1.85
N GLY A 186 -5.07 -6.02 0.90
CA GLY A 186 -5.58 -4.65 1.14
C GLY A 186 -4.52 -3.55 1.20
N LEU A 187 -3.22 -3.84 1.00
CA LEU A 187 -2.14 -2.86 1.18
C LEU A 187 -2.33 -1.61 0.31
N LEU A 188 -2.61 -1.79 -0.99
CA LEU A 188 -2.78 -0.66 -1.89
C LEU A 188 -3.98 0.22 -1.50
N GLU A 189 -5.03 -0.40 -0.97
CA GLU A 189 -6.25 0.26 -0.51
C GLU A 189 -6.02 1.05 0.79
N ILE A 190 -5.33 0.48 1.78
CA ILE A 190 -4.98 1.21 3.01
C ILE A 190 -4.02 2.37 2.71
N VAL A 191 -3.06 2.17 1.79
CA VAL A 191 -2.16 3.26 1.38
C VAL A 191 -2.96 4.41 0.74
N ARG A 192 -3.91 4.09 -0.16
CA ARG A 192 -4.82 5.10 -0.74
C ARG A 192 -5.52 5.89 0.35
N ASP A 193 -6.18 5.20 1.27
CA ASP A 193 -6.99 5.82 2.32
C ASP A 193 -6.17 6.73 3.23
N LEU A 194 -4.96 6.31 3.60
CA LEU A 194 -4.07 7.13 4.40
C LEU A 194 -3.60 8.37 3.66
N ILE A 195 -3.27 8.26 2.36
CA ILE A 195 -2.87 9.40 1.54
C ILE A 195 -4.04 10.37 1.38
N ASP A 196 -5.22 9.88 1.04
CA ASP A 196 -6.42 10.70 0.90
C ASP A 196 -6.80 11.36 2.23
N TYR A 197 -6.67 10.63 3.34
CA TYR A 197 -6.88 11.19 4.68
C TYR A 197 -5.92 12.35 4.94
N MET A 198 -4.62 12.22 4.66
CA MET A 198 -3.64 13.31 4.88
C MET A 198 -4.01 14.60 4.12
N TYR A 199 -4.51 14.46 2.89
CA TYR A 199 -4.84 15.61 2.04
C TYR A 199 -6.31 16.04 2.10
N ARG A 200 -7.12 15.49 3.00
CA ARG A 200 -8.57 15.77 3.13
C ARG A 200 -8.94 17.26 3.27
N ASN A 201 -8.02 18.05 3.82
CA ASN A 201 -8.20 19.49 4.05
C ASN A 201 -7.41 20.35 3.03
N ASN A 202 -6.82 19.76 1.99
CA ASN A 202 -5.97 20.48 1.05
C ASN A 202 -6.84 21.28 0.05
N PRO A 203 -6.71 22.63 0.00
CA PRO A 203 -7.53 23.46 -0.88
C PRO A 203 -7.12 23.40 -2.37
N LYS A 204 -5.96 22.83 -2.71
CA LYS A 204 -5.35 22.86 -4.07
C LYS A 204 -5.90 21.81 -5.04
N SER A 205 -7.22 21.63 -5.12
CA SER A 205 -7.88 20.57 -5.91
C SER A 205 -8.05 20.84 -7.41
N HIS A 206 -7.66 22.02 -7.91
CA HIS A 206 -8.07 22.51 -9.24
C HIS A 206 -6.99 22.40 -10.34
N GLU A 207 -5.80 21.84 -10.07
CA GLU A 207 -4.68 21.86 -11.02
C GLU A 207 -4.39 20.54 -11.75
N ARG A 208 -5.17 19.47 -11.54
CA ARG A 208 -5.02 18.24 -12.34
C ARG A 208 -5.89 18.32 -13.61
N PRO A 209 -5.31 18.34 -14.83
CA PRO A 209 -6.10 18.23 -16.05
C PRO A 209 -6.79 16.86 -16.13
N ALA A 210 -7.96 16.85 -16.76
CA ALA A 210 -8.82 15.68 -16.94
C ALA A 210 -8.16 14.60 -17.82
#